data_AF-A0A9Q9UJ98-F1
#
_entry.id   AF-A0A9Q9UJ98-F1
#
_cell.length_a   1.000
_cell.length_b   1.000
_cell.length_c   1.000
_cell.angle_alpha   90.00
_cell.angle_beta   90.00
_cell.angle_gamma   90.00
#
_symmetry.space_group_name_H-M   'P 1'
#
loop_
_entity.id
_entity.type
_entity.pdbx_description
1 polymer ?
#
loop_
_entity_poly.entity_id
_entity_poly.type
_entity_poly.pdbx_seq_one_letter_code
_entity_poly.pdbx_strand_id
1 'polypeptide(L)'
;MMLLGVLLACSSGAWAASGEGIQKYELDGVTADFKQFHIGDTVPPLYLTPEYNIKQWQQRNLPAPDAGTRWTYMGGSYVLITETEGKILKIYDGEIFYHR
;
A
#
# COMPACT_ATOMS: atom_id res chain seq x y z
N MET A 1 43.35 -18.02 26.07
CA MET A 1 42.70 -18.08 24.73
C MET A 1 41.24 -17.70 24.87
N MET A 2 40.81 -16.69 24.13
CA MET A 2 39.44 -16.18 24.07
C MET A 2 38.51 -17.17 23.34
N LEU A 3 37.27 -17.36 23.83
CA LEU A 3 36.21 -18.04 23.09
C LEU A 3 35.13 -17.01 22.72
N LEU A 4 35.10 -16.68 21.42
CA LEU A 4 34.07 -15.90 20.74
C LEU A 4 32.78 -16.71 20.64
N GLY A 5 31.68 -16.19 21.19
CA GLY A 5 30.31 -16.61 20.85
C GLY A 5 29.78 -15.74 19.71
N VAL A 6 29.61 -16.33 18.53
CA VAL A 6 29.08 -15.66 17.34
C VAL A 6 27.59 -15.39 17.51
N LEU A 7 27.20 -14.12 17.50
CA LEU A 7 25.82 -13.67 17.46
C LEU A 7 25.32 -13.78 16.00
N LEU A 8 24.45 -14.74 15.70
CA LEU A 8 23.74 -14.79 14.42
C LEU A 8 22.64 -13.72 14.43
N ALA A 9 22.92 -12.57 13.81
CA ALA A 9 21.89 -11.58 13.51
C ALA A 9 21.15 -12.02 12.22
N CYS A 10 19.91 -12.49 12.36
CA CYS A 10 19.01 -12.66 11.23
C CYS A 10 18.59 -11.27 10.72
N SER A 11 19.35 -10.70 9.78
CA SER A 11 18.94 -9.52 9.03
C SER A 11 17.93 -9.95 7.96
N SER A 12 16.65 -9.91 8.30
CA SER A 12 15.57 -9.98 7.32
C SER A 12 15.60 -8.70 6.49
N GLY A 13 16.34 -8.71 5.38
CA GLY A 13 16.27 -7.66 4.38
C GLY A 13 14.88 -7.66 3.75
N ALA A 14 13.98 -6.82 4.23
CA ALA A 14 12.79 -6.47 3.49
C ALA A 14 13.27 -5.71 2.24
N TRP A 15 13.32 -6.41 1.10
CA TRP A 15 13.56 -5.77 -0.18
C TRP A 15 12.35 -4.88 -0.46
N ALA A 16 12.47 -3.59 -0.10
CA ALA A 16 11.59 -2.58 -0.65
C ALA A 16 11.92 -2.53 -2.14
N ALA A 17 10.98 -2.94 -3.00
CA ALA A 17 11.11 -2.74 -4.43
C ALA A 17 11.39 -1.24 -4.65
N SER A 18 12.53 -0.92 -5.26
CA SER A 18 12.82 0.41 -5.76
C SER A 18 11.69 0.78 -6.72
N GLY A 19 10.96 1.86 -6.45
CA GLY A 19 9.73 2.25 -7.17
C GLY A 19 9.90 2.60 -8.66
N GLU A 20 11.01 2.22 -9.27
CA GLU A 20 11.28 2.39 -10.70
C GLU A 20 10.38 1.43 -11.49
N GLY A 21 9.43 1.98 -12.26
CA GLY A 21 8.56 1.22 -13.15
C GLY A 21 7.13 0.99 -12.65
N ILE A 22 6.85 1.24 -11.35
CA ILE A 22 5.48 1.20 -10.83
C ILE A 22 4.72 2.53 -11.02
N GLN A 23 5.43 3.63 -11.31
CA GLN A 23 4.80 4.95 -11.50
C GLN A 23 3.77 4.95 -12.65
N LYS A 24 3.92 4.05 -13.62
CA LYS A 24 2.95 3.88 -14.73
C LYS A 24 1.56 3.41 -14.28
N TYR A 25 1.46 2.90 -13.05
CA TYR A 25 0.19 2.51 -12.44
C TYR A 25 -0.40 3.60 -11.55
N GLU A 26 0.28 4.74 -11.35
CA GLU A 26 -0.28 5.84 -10.54
C GLU A 26 -1.49 6.45 -11.25
N LEU A 27 -2.56 6.67 -10.49
CA LEU A 27 -3.80 7.29 -10.96
C LEU A 27 -4.10 8.56 -10.16
N ASP A 28 -4.69 9.55 -10.82
CA ASP A 28 -5.15 10.79 -10.18
C ASP A 28 -6.54 10.62 -9.51
N GLY A 29 -7.27 9.55 -9.86
CA GLY A 29 -8.59 9.26 -9.34
C GLY A 29 -9.06 7.83 -9.59
N VAL A 30 -10.11 7.44 -8.89
CA VAL A 30 -10.75 6.13 -8.98
C VAL A 30 -12.27 6.28 -8.92
N THR A 31 -12.98 5.43 -9.67
CA THR A 31 -14.44 5.34 -9.60
C THR A 31 -14.83 4.12 -8.78
N ALA A 32 -15.57 4.33 -7.70
CA ALA A 32 -16.13 3.28 -6.87
C ALA A 32 -17.53 3.67 -6.42
N ASP A 33 -18.44 2.70 -6.29
CA ASP A 33 -19.81 2.94 -5.84
C ASP A 33 -20.53 4.06 -6.62
N PHE A 34 -20.31 4.09 -7.95
CA PHE A 34 -20.84 5.11 -8.88
C PHE A 34 -20.39 6.55 -8.60
N LYS A 35 -19.34 6.73 -7.79
CA LYS A 35 -18.75 8.03 -7.46
C LYS A 35 -17.28 8.06 -7.82
N GLN A 36 -16.84 9.21 -8.31
CA GLN A 36 -15.43 9.49 -8.58
C GLN A 36 -14.77 10.08 -7.33
N PHE A 37 -13.56 9.61 -7.03
CA PHE A 37 -12.73 10.04 -5.93
C PHE A 37 -11.34 10.41 -6.45
N HIS A 38 -10.75 11.43 -5.87
CA HIS A 38 -9.42 11.92 -6.20
C HIS A 38 -8.52 11.97 -4.97
N ILE A 39 -7.23 12.19 -5.19
CA ILE A 39 -6.28 12.44 -4.10
C ILE A 39 -6.77 13.64 -3.25
N GLY A 40 -6.79 13.46 -1.93
CA GLY A 40 -7.30 14.43 -0.95
C GLY A 40 -8.75 14.18 -0.50
N ASP A 41 -9.55 13.44 -1.27
CA ASP A 41 -10.91 13.06 -0.89
C ASP A 41 -10.92 12.06 0.27
N THR A 42 -12.07 11.91 0.93
CA THR A 42 -12.29 10.92 1.98
C THR A 42 -13.07 9.72 1.44
N VAL A 43 -12.56 8.52 1.66
CA VAL A 43 -13.26 7.28 1.29
C VAL A 43 -14.48 7.03 2.19
N PRO A 44 -15.51 6.32 1.69
CA PRO A 44 -16.60 5.84 2.53
C PRO A 44 -16.11 4.99 3.71
N PRO A 45 -16.79 5.01 4.88
CA PRO A 45 -16.39 4.25 6.06
C PRO A 45 -16.23 2.75 5.84
N LEU A 46 -16.88 2.18 4.81
CA LEU A 46 -16.70 0.79 4.39
C LEU A 46 -15.23 0.44 4.12
N TYR A 47 -14.49 1.33 3.44
CA TYR A 47 -13.08 1.10 3.11
C TYR A 47 -12.13 1.30 4.31
N LEU A 48 -12.67 1.80 5.43
CA LEU A 48 -11.99 1.90 6.72
C LEU A 48 -12.17 0.65 7.61
N THR A 49 -12.98 -0.33 7.19
CA THR A 49 -13.11 -1.57 7.95
C THR A 49 -11.89 -2.50 7.78
N PRO A 50 -11.62 -3.43 8.71
CA PRO A 50 -10.49 -4.34 8.63
C PRO A 50 -10.51 -5.28 7.41
N GLU A 51 -11.68 -5.58 6.86
CA GLU A 51 -11.86 -6.49 5.72
C GLU A 51 -11.22 -5.93 4.43
N TYR A 52 -11.17 -4.61 4.32
CA TYR A 52 -10.57 -3.92 3.19
C TYR A 52 -9.09 -3.56 3.43
N ASN A 53 -8.56 -3.80 4.63
CA ASN A 53 -7.16 -3.50 4.94
C ASN A 53 -6.20 -4.51 4.27
N ILE A 54 -5.36 -4.01 3.38
CA ILE A 54 -4.37 -4.82 2.67
C ILE A 54 -3.07 -4.86 3.47
N LYS A 55 -2.90 -5.95 4.23
CA LYS A 55 -1.67 -6.22 4.98
C LYS A 55 -0.53 -6.77 4.12
N GLN A 56 -0.85 -7.52 3.06
CA GLN A 56 0.12 -8.19 2.19
C GLN A 56 0.56 -7.30 1.00
N TRP A 57 0.81 -6.02 1.26
CA TRP A 57 1.14 -5.03 0.24
C TRP A 57 2.39 -5.39 -0.57
N GLN A 58 3.39 -6.04 0.05
CA GLN A 58 4.61 -6.51 -0.61
C GLN A 58 4.33 -7.46 -1.76
N GLN A 59 3.35 -8.35 -1.62
CA GLN A 59 2.96 -9.31 -2.66
C GLN A 59 2.16 -8.66 -3.79
N ARG A 60 1.85 -7.36 -3.68
CA ARG A 60 1.10 -6.58 -4.67
C ARG A 60 1.98 -5.55 -5.40
N ASN A 61 3.29 -5.60 -5.18
CA ASN A 61 4.25 -4.61 -5.70
C ASN A 61 3.95 -3.16 -5.25
N LEU A 62 3.19 -3.01 -4.15
CA LEU A 62 2.89 -1.71 -3.58
C LEU A 62 4.07 -1.22 -2.72
N PRO A 63 4.30 0.10 -2.63
CA PRO A 63 5.26 0.64 -1.68
C PRO A 63 4.75 0.46 -0.25
N ALA A 64 5.68 0.45 0.71
CA ALA A 64 5.35 0.40 2.12
C ALA A 64 4.45 1.58 2.50
N PRO A 65 3.33 1.36 3.22
CA PRO A 65 2.51 2.46 3.72
C PRO A 65 3.27 3.25 4.79
N ASP A 66 3.08 4.57 4.80
CA ASP A 66 3.60 5.45 5.85
C ASP A 66 2.87 5.21 7.18
N ALA A 67 3.49 5.62 8.29
CA ALA A 67 2.87 5.49 9.61
C ALA A 67 1.50 6.20 9.68
N GLY A 68 0.48 5.52 10.23
CA GLY A 68 -0.88 6.03 10.29
C GLY A 68 -1.64 5.99 8.95
N THR A 69 -1.11 5.27 7.96
CA THR A 69 -1.75 5.03 6.67
C THR A 69 -1.83 3.54 6.39
N ARG A 70 -2.73 3.15 5.47
CA ARG A 70 -2.84 1.77 5.02
C ARG A 70 -3.41 1.69 3.61
N TRP A 71 -3.13 0.57 2.95
CA TRP A 71 -3.71 0.26 1.65
C TRP A 71 -5.11 -0.33 1.79
N THR A 72 -6.02 0.10 0.92
CA THR A 72 -7.37 -0.44 0.76
C THR A 72 -7.65 -0.77 -0.70
N TYR A 73 -8.52 -1.75 -0.96
CA TYR A 73 -8.96 -2.07 -2.32
C TYR A 73 -10.30 -1.40 -2.63
N MET A 74 -10.32 -0.54 -3.64
CA MET A 74 -11.49 0.29 -3.95
C MET A 74 -11.57 0.52 -5.46
N GLY A 75 -12.73 0.26 -6.06
CA GLY A 75 -12.97 0.55 -7.48
C GLY A 75 -12.00 -0.13 -8.45
N GLY A 76 -11.47 -1.31 -8.10
CA GLY A 76 -10.46 -2.00 -8.91
C GLY A 76 -9.03 -1.48 -8.74
N SER A 77 -8.81 -0.54 -7.82
CA SER A 77 -7.52 0.10 -7.56
C SER A 77 -7.07 -0.12 -6.11
N TYR A 78 -5.77 0.03 -5.88
CA TYR A 78 -5.17 0.09 -4.55
C TYR A 78 -5.05 1.55 -4.12
N VAL A 79 -5.73 1.91 -3.03
CA VAL A 79 -5.80 3.28 -2.54
C VAL A 79 -5.10 3.37 -1.19
N LEU A 80 -4.15 4.30 -1.06
CA LEU A 80 -3.50 4.59 0.22
C LEU A 80 -4.35 5.60 0.96
N ILE A 81 -4.78 5.26 2.17
CA ILE A 81 -5.64 6.12 2.99
C ILE A 81 -5.05 6.36 4.37
N THR A 82 -5.37 7.51 4.98
CA THR A 82 -5.12 7.74 6.40
C THR A 82 -6.04 6.86 7.25
N GLU A 83 -5.53 6.29 8.34
CA GLU A 83 -6.34 5.42 9.21
C GLU A 83 -7.37 6.19 10.04
N THR A 84 -7.10 7.46 10.32
CA THR A 84 -7.97 8.31 11.16
C THR A 84 -9.17 8.85 10.40
N GLU A 85 -8.95 9.36 9.19
CA GLU A 85 -9.96 10.10 8.42
C GLU A 85 -10.34 9.42 7.10
N GLY A 86 -9.58 8.43 6.63
CA GLY A 86 -9.79 7.83 5.31
C GLY A 86 -9.44 8.77 4.16
N LYS A 87 -8.55 9.74 4.37
CA LYS A 87 -8.09 10.64 3.30
C LYS A 87 -7.23 9.88 2.30
N ILE A 88 -7.55 10.00 1.02
CA ILE A 88 -6.81 9.41 -0.09
C ILE A 88 -5.50 10.16 -0.27
N LEU A 89 -4.39 9.43 -0.22
CA LEU A 89 -3.05 9.98 -0.39
C LEU A 89 -2.42 9.57 -1.73
N LYS A 90 -2.67 8.34 -2.18
CA LYS A 90 -2.16 7.77 -3.43
C LYS A 90 -3.13 6.75 -3.98
N ILE A 91 -3.12 6.56 -5.29
CA ILE A 91 -3.92 5.55 -5.98
C ILE A 91 -3.00 4.84 -6.98
N TYR A 92 -3.00 3.50 -6.93
CA TYR A 92 -2.40 2.65 -7.94
C TYR A 92 -3.48 1.81 -8.61
N ASP A 93 -3.43 1.71 -9.93
CA ASP A 93 -4.24 0.79 -10.71
C ASP A 93 -4.04 -0.66 -10.24
N GLY A 94 -5.10 -1.46 -10.24
CA GLY A 94 -5.07 -2.87 -9.82
C GLY A 94 -4.10 -3.74 -10.61
N GLU A 95 -3.79 -3.36 -11.86
CA GLU A 95 -2.83 -4.04 -12.74
C GLU A 95 -1.40 -4.07 -12.17
N ILE A 96 -1.08 -3.21 -11.20
CA ILE A 96 0.20 -3.27 -10.45
C ILE A 96 0.42 -4.65 -9.81
N PHE A 97 -0.65 -5.39 -9.52
CA PHE A 97 -0.56 -6.75 -8.99
C PHE A 97 0.20 -7.71 -9.93
N TYR A 98 0.07 -7.51 -11.24
CA TYR A 98 0.72 -8.36 -12.25
C TYR A 98 2.08 -7.83 -12.69
N HIS A 99 2.56 -6.74 -12.10
CA HIS A 99 3.89 -6.20 -12.35
C HIS A 99 4.97 -7.24 -12.01
N ARG A 100 5.97 -7.37 -12.89
CA ARG A 100 7.11 -8.29 -12.78
C ARG A 100 8.38 -7.64 -13.28
#